data_AF-A0A7S3KP85-F1
#
_entry.id   AF-A0A7S3KP85-F1
#
_cell.length_a   1.000
_cell.length_b   1.000
_cell.length_c   1.000
_cell.angle_alpha   90.00
_cell.angle_beta   90.00
_cell.angle_gamma   90.00
#
_symmetry.space_group_name_H-M   'P 1'
#
loop_
_entity.id
_entity.type
_entity.pdbx_description
1 polymer ?
#
loop_
_entity_poly.entity_id
_entity_poly.type
_entity_poly.pdbx_seq_one_letter_code
_entity_poly.pdbx_strand_id
1 'polypeptide(L)'
;SEGKYSMKHKEWDSVSDEAKDLVTKMLEMNPKKRLSAQKCLNHEWFEIAEKLKGEEGDALDLDLLQNLKEFKSTSMLKKTAMSVLVKLLTAKEIGKLKKQFEAIDTDFTGYIDAEELSTAMKKSNLNVPAKEIDKIISEIDYKGNNQINYSEFIAATLKTK
;
A
#
# COMPACT_ATOMS: atom_id res chain seq x y z
N SER A 1 21.09 7.08 28.51
CA SER A 1 21.34 5.94 27.59
C SER A 1 22.11 6.49 26.39
N GLU A 2 23.32 6.00 26.13
CA GLU A 2 24.28 6.67 25.21
C GLU A 2 24.08 6.37 23.71
N GLY A 3 23.01 5.66 23.31
CA GLY A 3 22.67 5.45 21.89
C GLY A 3 23.75 4.75 21.04
N LYS A 4 24.76 4.12 21.66
CA LYS A 4 25.89 3.49 20.95
C LYS A 4 25.48 2.14 20.35
N TYR A 5 25.75 1.94 19.07
CA TYR A 5 25.62 0.67 18.35
C TYR A 5 26.84 0.46 17.42
N SER A 6 27.04 -0.77 16.94
CA SER A 6 28.14 -1.14 16.04
C SER A 6 27.67 -2.15 15.00
N MET A 7 28.07 -1.95 13.74
CA MET A 7 27.80 -2.85 12.61
C MET A 7 29.09 -3.55 12.13
N LYS A 8 30.07 -3.73 13.02
CA LYS A 8 31.38 -4.37 12.73
C LYS A 8 31.45 -5.85 13.11
N HIS A 9 30.32 -6.44 13.49
CA HIS A 9 30.27 -7.85 13.89
C HIS A 9 30.03 -8.74 12.66
N LYS A 10 30.43 -10.01 12.74
CA LYS A 10 30.36 -10.99 11.65
C LYS A 10 28.97 -11.11 10.98
N GLU A 11 27.92 -10.81 11.73
CA GLU A 11 26.53 -10.82 11.29
C GLU A 11 26.23 -9.73 10.24
N TRP A 12 27.09 -8.72 10.14
CA TRP A 12 26.97 -7.59 9.20
C TRP A 12 27.90 -7.70 7.99
N ASP A 13 28.78 -8.70 7.94
CA ASP A 13 29.77 -8.84 6.86
C ASP A 13 29.11 -9.11 5.50
N SER A 14 27.95 -9.77 5.50
CA SER A 14 27.16 -10.06 4.29
C SER A 14 26.11 -8.99 3.95
N VAL A 15 25.95 -7.96 4.79
CA VAL A 15 24.95 -6.91 4.62
C VAL A 15 25.54 -5.78 3.76
N SER A 16 24.77 -5.30 2.78
CA SER A 16 25.22 -4.22 1.89
C SER A 16 25.45 -2.90 2.63
N ASP A 17 26.26 -2.02 2.06
CA ASP A 17 26.58 -0.73 2.68
C ASP A 17 25.37 0.21 2.68
N GLU A 18 24.50 0.13 1.67
CA GLU A 18 23.26 0.91 1.58
C GLU A 18 22.25 0.51 2.68
N ALA A 19 22.22 -0.78 3.05
CA ALA A 19 21.42 -1.26 4.17
C ALA A 19 21.95 -0.71 5.51
N LYS A 20 23.27 -0.75 5.71
CA LYS A 20 23.94 -0.23 6.92
C LYS A 20 23.74 1.27 7.06
N ASP A 21 23.81 2.00 5.94
CA ASP A 21 23.59 3.44 5.88
C ASP A 21 22.13 3.81 6.24
N LEU A 22 21.14 3.12 5.66
CA LEU A 22 19.73 3.31 6.02
C LEU A 22 19.49 3.10 7.52
N VAL A 23 19.96 1.97 8.07
CA VAL A 23 19.80 1.66 9.51
C VAL A 23 20.50 2.72 10.36
N THR A 24 21.67 3.21 9.94
CA THR A 24 22.38 4.28 10.65
C THR A 24 21.57 5.58 10.69
N LYS A 25 20.96 5.96 9.57
CA LYS A 25 20.11 7.16 9.48
C LYS A 25 18.79 7.02 10.26
N MET A 26 18.28 5.80 10.42
CA MET A 26 17.11 5.49 11.28
C MET A 26 17.46 5.52 12.78
N LEU A 27 18.70 5.14 13.13
CA LEU A 27 19.20 5.12 14.50
C LEU A 27 19.87 6.43 14.94
N GLU A 28 19.81 7.48 14.11
CA GLU A 28 20.33 8.82 14.46
C GLU A 28 19.74 9.29 15.79
N MET A 29 20.64 9.62 16.73
CA MET A 29 20.29 9.93 18.11
C MET A 29 19.50 11.23 18.20
N ASN A 30 19.83 12.22 17.37
CA ASN A 30 19.09 13.47 17.32
C ASN A 30 17.77 13.29 16.55
N PRO A 31 16.59 13.40 17.19
CA PRO A 31 15.31 13.17 16.51
C PRO A 31 15.05 14.12 15.34
N LYS A 32 15.64 15.32 15.34
CA LYS A 32 15.49 16.29 14.24
C LYS A 32 16.34 15.95 13.02
N LYS A 33 17.40 15.16 13.19
CA LYS A 33 18.28 14.68 12.11
C LYS A 33 17.89 13.29 11.62
N ARG A 34 17.21 12.51 12.47
CA ARG A 34 16.69 11.18 12.12
C ARG A 34 15.74 11.28 10.93
N LEU A 35 15.91 10.36 9.98
CA LEU A 35 15.02 10.30 8.83
C LEU A 35 13.57 10.03 9.27
N SER A 36 12.63 10.65 8.57
CA SER A 36 11.22 10.27 8.65
C SER A 36 10.99 8.94 7.93
N ALA A 37 9.88 8.26 8.24
CA ALA A 37 9.49 7.03 7.55
C ALA A 37 9.47 7.21 6.02
N GLN A 38 8.88 8.30 5.52
CA GLN A 38 8.86 8.60 4.08
C GLN A 38 10.27 8.73 3.47
N LYS A 39 11.20 9.40 4.18
CA LYS A 39 12.57 9.55 3.68
C LYS A 39 13.37 8.25 3.75
N CYS A 40 13.02 7.35 4.68
CA CYS A 40 13.61 6.01 4.74
C CYS A 40 13.13 5.17 3.55
N LEU A 41 11.85 5.27 3.21
CA LEU A 41 11.27 4.56 2.08
C LEU A 41 11.89 4.97 0.74
N ASN A 42 12.15 6.27 0.56
CA ASN A 42 12.83 6.80 -0.63
C ASN A 42 14.37 6.58 -0.62
N HIS A 43 14.90 5.72 0.25
CA HIS A 43 16.33 5.44 0.32
C HIS A 43 16.74 4.46 -0.79
N GLU A 44 17.94 4.65 -1.35
CA GLU A 44 18.48 3.84 -2.46
C GLU A 44 18.47 2.32 -2.20
N TRP A 45 18.51 1.92 -0.93
CA TRP A 45 18.42 0.51 -0.53
C TRP A 45 17.13 -0.15 -1.01
N PHE A 46 16.00 0.55 -0.97
CA PHE A 46 14.72 0.01 -1.43
C PHE A 46 14.69 -0.16 -2.95
N GLU A 47 15.25 0.79 -3.72
CA GLU A 47 15.36 0.66 -5.18
C GLU A 47 16.24 -0.52 -5.59
N ILE A 48 17.36 -0.74 -4.89
CA ILE A 48 18.25 -1.89 -5.14
C ILE A 48 17.52 -3.20 -4.77
N ALA A 49 16.83 -3.23 -3.63
CA ALA A 49 16.09 -4.39 -3.18
C ALA A 49 14.95 -4.77 -4.14
N GLU A 50 14.25 -3.79 -4.72
CA GLU A 50 13.22 -4.04 -5.74
C GLU A 50 13.80 -4.60 -7.03
N LYS A 51 14.90 -4.03 -7.55
CA LYS A 51 15.57 -4.55 -8.76
C LYS A 51 16.04 -6.00 -8.59
N LEU A 52 16.43 -6.39 -7.37
CA LEU A 52 16.90 -7.75 -7.06
C LEU A 52 15.75 -8.76 -6.88
N LYS A 53 14.51 -8.31 -6.63
CA LYS A 53 13.35 -9.21 -6.47
C LYS A 53 12.83 -9.82 -7.78
N GLY A 54 13.27 -9.31 -8.94
CA GLY A 54 12.83 -9.77 -10.26
C GLY A 54 11.43 -9.27 -10.64
N GLU A 55 11.15 -9.23 -11.95
CA GLU A 55 9.87 -8.78 -12.53
C GLU A 55 8.81 -9.90 -12.49
N GLU A 56 8.36 -10.32 -11.30
CA GLU A 56 7.18 -11.20 -11.22
C GLU A 56 5.88 -10.39 -11.15
N GLY A 57 5.41 -9.98 -12.34
CA GLY A 57 3.98 -9.90 -12.69
C GLY A 57 3.06 -9.12 -11.73
N ASP A 58 3.31 -7.82 -11.57
CA ASP A 58 2.47 -6.89 -10.80
C ASP A 58 1.37 -6.22 -11.64
N ALA A 59 0.81 -6.94 -12.63
CA ALA A 59 -0.33 -6.40 -13.36
C ALA A 59 -1.52 -6.27 -12.40
N LEU A 60 -2.13 -5.07 -12.40
CA LEU A 60 -3.36 -4.84 -11.65
C LEU A 60 -4.46 -5.77 -12.16
N ASP A 61 -5.17 -6.41 -11.23
CA ASP A 61 -6.28 -7.29 -11.53
C ASP A 61 -7.46 -6.45 -12.04
N LEU A 62 -7.80 -6.63 -13.32
CA LEU A 62 -8.89 -5.89 -13.97
C LEU A 62 -10.23 -6.11 -13.27
N ASP A 63 -10.47 -7.33 -12.77
CA ASP A 63 -11.72 -7.65 -12.05
C ASP A 63 -11.80 -6.86 -10.74
N LEU A 64 -10.66 -6.58 -10.11
CA LEU A 64 -10.59 -5.80 -8.88
C LEU A 64 -10.96 -4.34 -9.14
N LEU A 65 -10.38 -3.73 -10.18
CA LEU A 65 -10.67 -2.35 -10.56
C LEU A 65 -12.14 -2.20 -10.99
N GLN A 66 -12.68 -3.19 -11.70
CA GLN A 66 -14.09 -3.22 -12.06
C GLN A 66 -14.99 -3.30 -10.81
N ASN A 67 -14.61 -4.09 -9.80
CA ASN A 67 -15.36 -4.15 -8.53
C ASN A 67 -15.36 -2.80 -7.80
N LEU A 68 -14.21 -2.11 -7.75
CA LEU A 68 -14.13 -0.76 -7.16
C LEU A 68 -15.07 0.22 -7.87
N LYS A 69 -15.12 0.14 -9.21
CA LYS A 69 -16.02 0.98 -10.02
C LYS A 69 -17.51 0.69 -9.77
N GLU A 70 -17.86 -0.57 -9.58
CA GLU A 70 -19.25 -1.01 -9.38
C GLU A 70 -19.72 -0.94 -7.94
N PHE A 71 -18.80 -0.70 -6.99
CA PHE A 71 -19.10 -0.69 -5.57
C PHE A 71 -19.97 0.51 -5.19
N LYS A 72 -21.24 0.23 -4.89
CA LYS A 72 -22.18 1.23 -4.39
C LYS A 72 -22.39 1.10 -2.88
N SER A 73 -22.45 2.25 -2.22
CA SER A 73 -22.68 2.50 -0.78
C SER A 73 -23.25 1.30 -0.01
N THR A 74 -22.57 0.89 1.05
CA THR A 74 -22.92 -0.29 1.84
C THR A 74 -23.61 0.06 3.17
N SER A 75 -24.73 -0.61 3.46
CA SER A 75 -25.42 -0.48 4.74
C SER A 75 -24.57 -1.00 5.89
N MET A 76 -24.83 -0.56 7.14
CA MET A 76 -24.12 -1.04 8.33
C MET A 76 -24.09 -2.58 8.44
N LEU A 77 -25.15 -3.25 7.97
CA LEU A 77 -25.22 -4.70 7.92
C LEU A 77 -24.18 -5.29 6.95
N LYS A 78 -24.08 -4.73 5.74
CA LYS A 78 -23.09 -5.16 4.73
C LYS A 78 -21.67 -4.86 5.20
N LYS A 79 -21.45 -3.79 5.97
CA LYS A 79 -20.16 -3.47 6.62
C LYS A 79 -19.75 -4.52 7.66
N THR A 80 -20.66 -4.90 8.55
CA THR A 80 -20.38 -5.94 9.55
C THR A 80 -20.09 -7.28 8.89
N ALA A 81 -20.89 -7.67 7.89
CA ALA A 81 -20.65 -8.89 7.12
C ALA A 81 -19.30 -8.85 6.41
N MET A 82 -18.93 -7.71 5.82
CA MET A 82 -17.65 -7.54 5.14
C MET A 82 -16.46 -7.65 6.09
N SER A 83 -16.53 -7.01 7.27
CA SER A 83 -15.49 -7.13 8.30
C SER A 83 -15.30 -8.58 8.76
N VAL A 84 -16.37 -9.37 8.79
CA VAL A 84 -16.29 -10.82 9.04
C VAL A 84 -15.66 -11.54 7.85
N LEU A 85 -16.06 -11.25 6.61
CA LEU A 85 -15.48 -11.85 5.40
C LEU A 85 -13.98 -11.60 5.29
N VAL A 86 -13.50 -10.38 5.59
CA VAL A 86 -12.06 -10.07 5.63
C VAL A 86 -11.31 -10.99 6.60
N LYS A 87 -11.90 -11.32 7.75
CA LYS A 87 -11.32 -12.24 8.73
C LYS A 87 -11.38 -13.72 8.30
N LEU A 88 -12.22 -14.05 7.32
CA LEU A 88 -12.39 -15.40 6.76
C LEU A 88 -11.55 -15.64 5.50
N LEU A 89 -10.93 -14.59 4.93
CA LEU A 89 -10.04 -14.71 3.78
C LEU A 89 -8.80 -15.54 4.11
N THR A 90 -8.34 -16.33 3.14
CA THR A 90 -7.09 -17.07 3.27
C THR A 90 -5.88 -16.14 3.20
N ALA A 91 -4.76 -16.54 3.80
CA ALA A 91 -3.50 -15.77 3.73
C ALA A 91 -3.05 -15.48 2.28
N LYS A 92 -3.37 -16.38 1.35
CA LYS A 92 -3.08 -16.21 -0.08
C LYS A 92 -3.92 -15.11 -0.73
N GLU A 93 -5.22 -15.06 -0.44
CA GLU A 93 -6.13 -14.03 -0.95
C GLU A 93 -5.79 -12.65 -0.37
N ILE A 94 -5.50 -12.60 0.94
CA ILE A 94 -5.03 -11.38 1.61
C ILE A 94 -3.71 -10.91 0.97
N GLY A 95 -2.78 -11.82 0.71
CA GLY A 95 -1.51 -11.51 0.04
C GLY A 95 -1.72 -10.93 -1.35
N LYS A 96 -2.62 -11.50 -2.16
CA LYS A 96 -2.95 -10.96 -3.49
C LYS A 96 -3.54 -9.55 -3.39
N LEU A 97 -4.55 -9.35 -2.54
CA LEU A 97 -5.19 -8.05 -2.39
C LEU A 97 -4.23 -7.00 -1.81
N LYS A 98 -3.34 -7.40 -0.92
CA LYS A 98 -2.28 -6.53 -0.40
C LYS A 98 -1.35 -6.02 -1.50
N LYS A 99 -0.85 -6.91 -2.36
CA LYS A 99 -0.03 -6.50 -3.51
C LYS A 99 -0.76 -5.53 -4.43
N GLN A 100 -2.05 -5.76 -4.66
CA GLN A 100 -2.87 -4.88 -5.50
C GLN A 100 -3.07 -3.51 -4.88
N PHE A 101 -3.25 -3.44 -3.56
CA PHE A 101 -3.30 -2.18 -2.83
C PHE A 101 -1.97 -1.42 -2.94
N GLU A 102 -0.84 -2.10 -2.65
CA GLU A 102 0.51 -1.53 -2.72
C GLU A 102 0.91 -1.12 -4.15
N ALA A 103 0.33 -1.74 -5.19
CA ALA A 103 0.54 -1.35 -6.57
C ALA A 103 -0.22 -0.08 -6.99
N ILE A 104 -1.26 0.30 -6.24
CA ILE A 104 -2.05 1.53 -6.46
C ILE A 104 -1.53 2.67 -5.57
N ASP A 105 -1.26 2.39 -4.29
CA ASP A 105 -0.64 3.30 -3.30
C ASP A 105 0.85 3.47 -3.60
N THR A 106 1.15 4.33 -4.56
CA THR A 106 2.50 4.52 -5.12
C THR A 106 3.42 5.33 -4.20
N ASP A 107 2.85 6.13 -3.31
CA ASP A 107 3.62 6.90 -2.33
C ASP A 107 3.74 6.20 -0.97
N PHE A 108 3.05 5.05 -0.82
CA PHE A 108 3.02 4.19 0.36
C PHE A 108 2.52 4.92 1.62
N THR A 109 1.56 5.83 1.45
CA THR A 109 0.89 6.48 2.57
C THR A 109 -0.01 5.53 3.36
N GLY A 110 -0.35 4.37 2.80
CA GLY A 110 -1.33 3.44 3.34
C GLY A 110 -2.77 3.80 2.97
N TYR A 111 -2.95 4.75 2.04
CA TYR A 111 -4.20 5.28 1.55
C TYR A 111 -4.13 5.44 0.04
N ILE A 112 -5.21 5.11 -0.66
CA ILE A 112 -5.33 5.38 -2.10
C ILE A 112 -6.11 6.67 -2.29
N ASP A 113 -5.51 7.63 -2.97
CA ASP A 113 -6.17 8.88 -3.36
C ASP A 113 -6.75 8.84 -4.80
N ALA A 114 -7.35 9.97 -5.23
CA ALA A 114 -7.97 10.10 -6.53
C ALA A 114 -6.97 10.05 -7.70
N GLU A 115 -5.77 10.60 -7.52
CA GLU A 115 -4.74 10.64 -8.55
C GLU A 115 -4.15 9.24 -8.76
N GLU A 116 -3.89 8.54 -7.66
CA GLU A 116 -3.41 7.16 -7.64
C GLU A 116 -4.43 6.20 -8.26
N LEU A 117 -5.69 6.29 -7.85
CA LEU A 117 -6.77 5.47 -8.41
C LEU A 117 -6.97 5.78 -9.91
N SER A 118 -6.92 7.05 -10.32
CA SER A 118 -7.02 7.44 -11.74
C SER A 118 -5.86 6.86 -12.55
N THR A 119 -4.65 6.91 -12.01
CA THR A 119 -3.44 6.39 -12.65
C THR A 119 -3.51 4.88 -12.80
N ALA A 120 -3.93 4.17 -11.75
CA ALA A 120 -4.16 2.73 -11.78
C ALA A 120 -5.19 2.32 -12.85
N MET A 121 -6.35 2.99 -12.89
CA MET A 121 -7.39 2.72 -13.89
C MET A 121 -6.89 2.93 -15.32
N LYS A 122 -6.14 4.03 -15.56
CA LYS A 122 -5.55 4.31 -16.88
C LYS A 122 -4.51 3.27 -17.30
N LYS A 123 -3.62 2.85 -16.38
CA LYS A 123 -2.63 1.79 -16.64
C LYS A 123 -3.28 0.45 -17.02
N SER A 124 -4.50 0.23 -16.56
CA SER A 124 -5.33 -0.94 -16.85
C SER A 124 -6.29 -0.75 -18.04
N ASN A 125 -6.09 0.27 -18.88
CA ASN A 125 -6.94 0.62 -20.03
C ASN A 125 -8.41 0.94 -19.66
N LEU A 126 -8.70 1.23 -18.39
CA LEU A 126 -10.01 1.72 -17.95
C LEU A 126 -10.00 3.26 -17.93
N ASN A 127 -10.61 3.87 -18.94
CA ASN A 127 -10.70 5.31 -19.01
C ASN A 127 -11.90 5.82 -18.18
N VAL A 128 -11.64 6.09 -16.90
CA VAL A 128 -12.65 6.59 -15.95
C VAL A 128 -12.48 8.11 -15.78
N PRO A 129 -13.51 8.94 -16.02
CA PRO A 129 -13.45 10.38 -15.81
C PRO A 129 -13.20 10.74 -14.34
N ALA A 130 -12.51 11.87 -14.09
CA ALA A 130 -12.19 12.32 -12.72
C ALA A 130 -13.44 12.41 -11.81
N LYS A 131 -14.57 12.90 -12.34
CA LYS A 131 -15.84 12.94 -11.59
C LYS A 131 -16.34 11.57 -11.14
N GLU A 132 -16.07 10.53 -11.92
CA GLU A 132 -16.44 9.15 -11.58
C GLU A 132 -15.46 8.54 -10.58
N ILE A 133 -14.17 8.89 -10.64
CA ILE A 133 -13.18 8.55 -9.61
C ILE A 133 -13.55 9.15 -8.25
N ASP A 134 -13.86 10.45 -8.20
CA ASP A 134 -14.29 11.13 -6.97
C ASP A 134 -15.52 10.46 -6.37
N LYS A 135 -16.44 10.03 -7.24
CA LYS A 135 -17.64 9.30 -6.84
C LYS A 135 -17.29 7.93 -6.24
N ILE A 136 -16.43 7.15 -6.89
CA ILE A 136 -15.96 5.86 -6.38
C ILE A 136 -15.35 6.03 -4.98
N ILE A 137 -14.46 7.01 -4.80
CA ILE A 137 -13.86 7.30 -3.51
C ILE A 137 -14.94 7.65 -2.48
N SER A 138 -15.88 8.54 -2.81
CA SER A 138 -16.95 8.92 -1.89
C SER A 138 -17.90 7.79 -1.51
N GLU A 139 -18.06 6.77 -2.37
CA GLU A 139 -18.91 5.60 -2.10
C GLU A 139 -18.21 4.55 -1.23
N ILE A 140 -16.86 4.52 -1.26
CA ILE A 140 -16.01 3.58 -0.52
C ILE A 140 -15.55 4.17 0.82
N ASP A 141 -15.15 5.45 0.83
CA ASP A 141 -14.64 6.17 2.00
C ASP A 141 -15.78 6.46 3.00
N TYR A 142 -15.90 5.59 4.00
CA TYR A 142 -16.84 5.80 5.10
C TYR A 142 -16.25 6.60 6.26
N LYS A 143 -14.95 6.91 6.26
CA LYS A 143 -14.29 7.71 7.30
C LYS A 143 -14.32 9.20 6.97
N GLY A 144 -14.55 9.56 5.71
CA GLY A 144 -14.66 10.93 5.23
C GLY A 144 -13.32 11.66 5.16
N ASN A 145 -12.22 10.93 4.91
CA ASN A 145 -10.89 11.50 4.69
C ASN A 145 -10.56 11.67 3.20
N ASN A 146 -11.51 11.43 2.29
CA ASN A 146 -11.39 11.47 0.84
C ASN A 146 -10.30 10.54 0.27
N GLN A 147 -9.99 9.47 0.99
CA GLN A 147 -9.00 8.46 0.58
C GLN A 147 -9.48 7.08 1.01
N ILE A 148 -9.06 6.04 0.29
CA ILE A 148 -9.43 4.65 0.57
C ILE A 148 -8.31 3.99 1.37
N ASN A 149 -8.58 3.61 2.63
CA ASN A 149 -7.63 2.80 3.39
C ASN A 149 -7.70 1.31 3.03
N TYR A 150 -6.71 0.53 3.49
CA TYR A 150 -6.65 -0.90 3.19
C TYR A 150 -7.94 -1.67 3.53
N SER A 151 -8.59 -1.39 4.67
CA SER A 151 -9.82 -2.10 5.04
C SER A 151 -11.00 -1.74 4.13
N GLU A 152 -11.09 -0.48 3.70
CA GLU A 152 -12.09 0.00 2.73
C GLU A 152 -11.87 -0.62 1.35
N PHE A 153 -10.62 -0.69 0.91
CA PHE A 153 -10.25 -1.33 -0.34
C PHE A 153 -10.64 -2.81 -0.37
N ILE A 154 -10.29 -3.57 0.67
CA ILE A 154 -10.69 -4.98 0.75
C ILE A 154 -12.21 -5.11 0.73
N ALA A 155 -12.92 -4.26 1.47
CA ALA A 155 -14.37 -4.26 1.48
C ALA A 155 -14.98 -3.98 0.10
N ALA A 156 -14.39 -3.09 -0.68
CA ALA A 156 -14.88 -2.72 -2.00
C ALA A 156 -14.54 -3.74 -3.10
N THR A 157 -13.46 -4.51 -2.90
CA THR A 157 -12.96 -5.48 -3.89
C THR A 157 -13.55 -6.88 -3.72
N LEU A 158 -14.09 -7.19 -2.54
CA LEU A 158 -14.81 -8.43 -2.27
C LEU A 158 -16.18 -8.43 -2.96
N LYS A 159 -16.35 -9.28 -3.98
CA LYS A 159 -17.65 -9.51 -4.63
C LYS A 159 -18.66 -10.00 -3.59
N THR A 160 -19.65 -9.17 -3.27
CA THR A 160 -20.90 -9.70 -2.68
C THR A 160 -21.67 -10.37 -3.80
N LYS A 161 -21.68 -11.70 -3.81
CA LYS A 161 -22.62 -12.50 -4.61
C LYS A 161 -24.06 -12.13 -4.29
#